data_AF-A0A957Q493-F1
#
_entry.id   AF-A0A957Q493-F1
#
_cell.length_a   1.000
_cell.length_b   1.000
_cell.length_c   1.000
_cell.angle_alpha   90.00
_cell.angle_beta   90.00
_cell.angle_gamma   90.00
#
_symmetry.space_group_name_H-M   'P 1'
#
loop_
_entity.id
_entity.type
_entity.pdbx_description
1 polymer ?
#
loop_
_entity_poly.entity_id
_entity_poly.type
_entity_poly.pdbx_seq_one_letter_code
_entity_poly.pdbx_strand_id
1 'polypeptide(L)'
;MPANNHLADGIYVNLDPVAGLGFGLGVSVLLNLGKGQMPSSVGSFGWGGAANTNFWIDPQEDLLGIIMLQFMPSGTYPVVPDFRIMTYAALVD
;
A
#
# COMPACT_ATOMS: atom_id res chain seq x y z
N MET A 1 4.81 -1.91 -14.89
CA MET A 1 5.82 -0.89 -14.54
C MET A 1 5.50 -0.39 -13.14
N PRO A 2 6.50 -0.17 -12.26
CA PRO A 2 6.29 0.46 -10.96
C PRO A 2 5.75 1.87 -11.14
N ALA A 3 4.97 2.35 -10.17
CA ALA A 3 4.53 3.74 -10.17
C ALA A 3 5.69 4.65 -9.73
N ASN A 4 5.76 5.85 -10.32
CA ASN A 4 6.75 6.84 -9.96
C ASN A 4 6.21 7.80 -8.90
N ASN A 5 7.08 8.24 -8.00
CA ASN A 5 6.78 9.35 -7.10
C ASN A 5 6.89 10.68 -7.84
N HIS A 6 5.91 11.55 -7.64
CA HIS A 6 5.83 12.89 -8.20
C HIS A 6 5.96 14.00 -7.14
N LEU A 7 6.23 13.63 -5.87
CA LEU A 7 6.56 14.58 -4.81
C LEU A 7 8.05 14.95 -4.85
N ALA A 8 8.38 16.15 -4.37
CA ALA A 8 9.75 16.56 -4.15
C ALA A 8 10.47 15.69 -3.11
N ASP A 9 11.79 15.63 -3.18
CA ASP A 9 12.60 14.86 -2.23
C ASP A 9 12.35 15.30 -0.78
N GLY A 10 12.20 14.32 0.11
CA GLY A 10 11.90 14.56 1.52
C GLY A 10 10.44 14.90 1.81
N ILE A 11 9.58 15.02 0.79
CA ILE A 11 8.13 15.17 0.96
C ILE A 11 7.46 13.80 0.81
N TYR A 12 6.68 13.44 1.83
CA TYR A 12 5.99 12.16 1.91
C TYR A 12 4.49 12.36 2.09
N VAL A 13 3.71 11.35 1.72
CA VAL A 13 2.29 11.28 2.03
C VAL A 13 2.13 11.18 3.55
N ASN A 14 1.50 12.17 4.17
CA ASN A 14 1.29 12.22 5.61
C ASN A 14 0.01 11.45 5.99
N LEU A 15 0.15 10.14 6.19
CA LEU A 15 -0.90 9.22 6.64
C LEU A 15 -0.47 8.45 7.92
N ASP A 16 0.18 9.11 8.89
CA ASP A 16 0.87 8.52 10.07
C ASP A 16 2.24 7.84 9.71
N PRO A 17 3.17 7.48 10.65
CA PRO A 17 4.64 7.72 10.59
C PRO A 17 5.45 6.89 9.58
N VAL A 18 4.83 6.44 8.51
CA VAL A 18 5.41 5.73 7.38
C VAL A 18 6.13 6.76 6.49
N ALA A 19 7.31 7.22 6.90
CA ALA A 19 8.17 8.14 6.14
C ALA A 19 8.79 7.51 4.85
N GLY A 20 8.07 6.54 4.27
CA GLY A 20 8.46 5.74 3.12
C GLY A 20 7.42 5.74 2.00
N LEU A 21 6.35 6.53 2.07
CA LEU A 21 5.35 6.65 1.00
C LEU A 21 5.47 7.99 0.26
N GLY A 22 5.71 7.93 -1.04
CA GLY A 22 5.53 9.04 -1.97
C GLY A 22 4.10 9.09 -2.53
N PHE A 23 3.87 10.02 -3.46
CA PHE A 23 2.58 10.15 -4.15
C PHE A 23 2.78 10.12 -5.67
N GLY A 24 2.10 9.19 -6.31
CA GLY A 24 2.06 9.04 -7.76
C GLY A 24 0.90 9.84 -8.37
N LEU A 25 0.42 9.40 -9.52
CA LEU A 25 -0.79 9.96 -10.14
C LEU A 25 -2.05 9.39 -9.47
N GLY A 26 -2.41 9.93 -8.29
CA GLY A 26 -3.64 9.58 -7.57
C GLY A 26 -3.53 8.41 -6.58
N VAL A 27 -2.32 7.95 -6.29
CA VAL A 27 -2.04 6.77 -5.43
C VAL A 27 -0.80 7.01 -4.57
N SER A 28 -0.66 6.27 -3.47
CA SER A 28 0.60 6.22 -2.73
C SER A 28 1.58 5.31 -3.46
N VAL A 29 2.87 5.62 -3.36
CA VAL A 29 3.96 4.83 -3.94
C VAL A 29 4.97 4.50 -2.85
N LEU A 30 5.30 3.22 -2.67
CA LEU A 30 6.28 2.80 -1.67
C LEU A 30 7.71 3.13 -2.12
N LEU A 31 8.36 4.04 -1.40
CA LEU A 31 9.74 4.49 -1.62
C LEU A 31 10.75 3.76 -0.73
N ASN A 32 10.33 3.31 0.45
CA ASN A 32 11.23 2.65 1.40
C ASN A 32 10.49 1.57 2.18
N LEU A 33 10.90 0.31 1.96
CA LEU A 33 10.26 -0.85 2.57
C LEU A 33 10.38 -0.87 4.11
N GLY A 34 11.56 -0.56 4.66
CA GLY A 34 11.78 -0.56 6.10
C GLY A 34 10.91 0.46 6.85
N LYS A 35 10.58 1.58 6.21
CA LYS A 35 9.64 2.57 6.72
C LYS A 35 8.18 2.24 6.42
N GLY A 36 7.92 1.43 5.39
CA GLY A 36 6.60 1.01 4.89
C GLY A 36 5.78 0.14 5.86
N GLN A 37 6.47 -0.59 6.74
CA GLN A 37 5.89 -1.45 7.79
C GLN A 37 4.89 -2.53 7.32
N MET A 38 4.76 -2.76 6.02
CA MET A 38 3.90 -3.79 5.42
C MET A 38 4.68 -4.58 4.38
N PRO A 39 4.43 -5.90 4.23
CA PRO A 39 4.96 -6.69 3.13
C PRO A 39 4.58 -6.05 1.78
N SER A 40 5.61 -5.73 1.00
CA SER A 40 5.52 -5.11 -0.32
C SER A 40 6.91 -4.97 -0.93
N SER A 41 6.99 -4.55 -2.19
CA SER A 41 8.24 -4.15 -2.84
C SER A 41 8.32 -2.65 -3.10
N VAL A 42 9.53 -2.08 -3.14
CA VAL A 42 9.73 -0.66 -3.53
C VAL A 42 9.14 -0.43 -4.93
N GLY A 43 8.39 0.65 -5.11
CA GLY A 43 7.64 0.96 -6.33
C GLY A 43 6.23 0.34 -6.38
N SER A 44 5.84 -0.43 -5.36
CA SER A 44 4.43 -0.83 -5.16
C SER A 44 3.56 0.40 -4.93
N PHE A 45 2.31 0.33 -5.36
CA PHE A 45 1.39 1.46 -5.28
C PHE A 45 -0.04 1.03 -5.01
N GLY A 46 -0.84 1.92 -4.43
CA GLY A 46 -2.19 1.59 -4.04
C GLY A 46 -2.91 2.76 -3.36
N TRP A 47 -4.15 2.50 -2.92
CA TRP A 47 -4.92 3.48 -2.15
C TRP A 47 -6.00 2.80 -1.30
N GLY A 48 -6.45 3.52 -0.27
CA GLY A 48 -7.57 3.13 0.57
C GLY A 48 -8.83 3.94 0.28
N GLY A 49 -10.00 3.34 0.48
CA GLY A 49 -11.30 4.01 0.43
C GLY A 49 -11.96 4.10 1.79
N ALA A 50 -13.01 4.93 1.86
CA ALA A 50 -13.67 5.28 3.12
C ALA A 50 -14.37 4.08 3.80
N ALA A 51 -14.92 3.16 3.02
CA ALA A 51 -15.65 1.98 3.49
C ALA A 51 -14.75 0.76 3.78
N ASN A 52 -13.50 1.02 4.18
CA ASN A 52 -12.46 0.00 4.38
C ASN A 52 -12.14 -0.81 3.11
N THR A 53 -12.40 -0.22 1.93
CA THR A 53 -11.92 -0.76 0.65
C THR A 53 -10.43 -0.44 0.51
N ASN A 54 -9.66 -1.33 -0.11
CA ASN A 54 -8.23 -1.11 -0.33
C ASN A 54 -7.76 -1.89 -1.56
N PHE A 55 -6.79 -1.34 -2.29
CA PHE A 55 -6.07 -2.08 -3.31
C PHE A 55 -4.59 -1.74 -3.29
N TRP A 56 -3.77 -2.68 -3.74
CA TRP A 56 -2.35 -2.46 -4.01
C TRP A 56 -1.90 -3.29 -5.20
N ILE A 57 -0.84 -2.81 -5.85
CA ILE A 57 -0.19 -3.46 -6.97
C ILE A 57 1.30 -3.50 -6.65
N ASP A 58 1.87 -4.69 -6.75
CA ASP A 58 3.29 -4.96 -6.58
C ASP A 58 3.84 -5.60 -7.87
N PRO A 59 4.40 -4.79 -8.78
CA PRO A 59 4.90 -5.30 -10.05
C PRO A 59 6.13 -6.22 -9.93
N GLN A 60 6.81 -6.25 -8.79
CA GLN A 60 7.96 -7.14 -8.61
C GLN A 60 7.49 -8.57 -8.34
N GLU A 61 6.37 -8.72 -7.62
CA GLU A 61 5.75 -10.00 -7.29
C GLU A 61 4.63 -10.42 -8.28
N ASP A 62 4.47 -9.69 -9.39
CA ASP A 62 3.34 -9.82 -10.33
C ASP A 62 1.97 -9.91 -9.64
N LEU A 63 1.78 -9.08 -8.60
CA LEU A 63 0.65 -9.18 -7.67
C LEU A 63 -0.26 -7.96 -7.73
N LEU A 64 -1.57 -8.22 -7.81
CA LEU A 64 -2.63 -7.25 -7.49
C LEU A 64 -3.45 -7.78 -6.31
N GLY A 65 -3.53 -7.01 -5.24
CA GLY A 65 -4.45 -7.24 -4.14
C GLY A 65 -5.58 -6.23 -4.16
N ILE A 66 -6.81 -6.70 -3.95
CA ILE A 66 -7.99 -5.86 -3.83
C ILE A 66 -8.95 -6.42 -2.77
N ILE A 67 -9.44 -5.55 -1.90
CA ILE A 67 -10.46 -5.87 -0.91
C ILE A 67 -11.56 -4.80 -0.93
N MET A 68 -12.80 -5.26 -1.03
CA MET A 68 -13.97 -4.40 -1.24
C MET A 68 -14.95 -4.50 -0.06
N LEU A 69 -14.48 -4.14 1.14
CA LEU A 69 -15.35 -4.10 2.33
C LEU A 69 -16.39 -2.99 2.22
N GLN A 70 -17.47 -3.11 2.99
CA GLN A 70 -18.54 -2.13 3.10
C GLN A 70 -18.74 -1.73 4.57
N PHE A 71 -17.64 -1.34 5.22
CA PHE A 71 -17.62 -1.05 6.65
C PHE A 71 -16.99 0.32 6.93
N MET A 72 -17.61 1.11 7.79
CA MET A 72 -17.11 2.44 8.16
C MET A 72 -17.10 2.61 9.69
N PRO A 73 -16.11 3.33 10.25
CA PRO A 73 -15.00 3.97 9.54
C PRO A 73 -13.90 2.99 9.12
N SER A 74 -13.14 3.35 8.07
CA SER A 74 -11.95 2.60 7.66
C SER A 74 -10.94 2.50 8.81
N GLY A 75 -10.24 1.36 8.93
CA GLY A 75 -9.22 1.14 9.96
C GLY A 75 -9.73 0.75 11.35
N THR A 76 -11.05 0.58 11.57
CA THR A 76 -11.56 0.07 12.87
C THR A 76 -11.06 -1.33 13.20
N TYR A 77 -10.91 -2.18 12.19
CA TYR A 77 -10.38 -3.53 12.32
C TYR A 77 -9.18 -3.70 11.38
N PRO A 78 -8.17 -4.50 11.76
CA PRO A 78 -6.93 -4.68 11.00
C PRO A 78 -7.10 -5.59 9.77
N VAL A 79 -8.28 -5.60 9.14
CA VAL A 79 -8.58 -6.53 8.03
C VAL A 79 -7.66 -6.30 6.83
N VAL A 80 -7.37 -5.04 6.48
CA VAL A 80 -6.46 -4.70 5.36
C VAL A 80 -5.02 -5.18 5.62
N PRO A 81 -4.36 -4.81 6.75
CA PRO A 81 -3.00 -5.28 7.00
C PRO A 81 -2.92 -6.81 7.18
N ASP A 82 -3.87 -7.44 7.87
CA ASP A 82 -3.89 -8.89 8.04
C ASP A 82 -4.04 -9.60 6.69
N PHE A 83 -4.97 -9.14 5.85
CA PHE A 83 -5.17 -9.69 4.50
C PHE A 83 -3.91 -9.57 3.65
N ARG A 84 -3.22 -8.42 3.70
CA ARG A 84 -1.98 -8.22 2.95
C ARG A 84 -0.88 -9.14 3.44
N ILE A 85 -0.66 -9.23 4.76
CA ILE A 85 0.35 -10.13 5.35
C ILE A 85 0.11 -11.57 4.92
N MET A 86 -1.14 -12.05 5.02
CA MET A 86 -1.50 -13.41 4.61
C MET A 86 -1.34 -13.63 3.10
N THR A 87 -1.60 -12.61 2.27
CA THR A 87 -1.41 -12.70 0.81
C THR A 87 0.06 -12.91 0.47
N TYR A 88 0.97 -12.11 1.04
CA TYR A 88 2.41 -12.26 0.80
C TYR A 88 2.97 -13.56 1.38
N ALA A 89 2.46 -14.01 2.54
CA ALA A 89 2.84 -15.29 3.12
C ALA A 89 2.39 -16.51 2.29
N ALA A 90 1.42 -16.34 1.39
CA ALA A 90 0.92 -17.39 0.51
C ALA A 90 1.62 -17.44 -0.85
N LEU A 91 2.51 -16.48 -1.15
CA LEU A 91 3.35 -16.56 -2.34
C LEU A 91 4.31 -17.74 -2.18
N VAL A 92 4.41 -18.56 -3.23
CA VAL A 92 5.30 -19.71 -3.30
C VAL A 92 6.27 -19.45 -4.45
N ASP A 93 7.56 -19.67 -4.21
CA ASP A 93 8.63 -19.51 -5.22
C ASP A 93 8.51 -20.52 -6.37
#